data_AF-A0A9D5LRW6-F1
#
_entry.id   AF-A0A9D5LRW6-F1
#
_cell.length_a   1.000
_cell.length_b   1.000
_cell.length_c   1.000
_cell.angle_alpha   90.00
_cell.angle_beta   90.00
_cell.angle_gamma   90.00
#
_symmetry.space_group_name_H-M   'P 1'
#
loop_
_entity.id
_entity.type
_entity.pdbx_description
1 polymer ?
#
loop_
_entity_poly.entity_id
_entity_poly.type
_entity_poly.pdbx_seq_one_letter_code
_entity_poly.pdbx_strand_id
1 'polypeptide(L)'
;MNELLILIAIAVIVLLVISARKGTKPASLSPNQKKDTTSQQNTPETHIDSQNHTKSSLRDYFKIDITSISPKDGEKRLYLSEPELGIFHCIEFYFNDDGSINNLEFISAKQEFNQELIELINQCALTFGPTKIGETIITGRDIMLLKKGVFSRLWKDVWFDVSTDSETGIKGLTLTIFSVTKTANLQLNK
;
A
#
# COMPACT_ATOMS: atom_id res chain seq x y z
N MET A 1 -33.48 -19.66 13.15
CA MET A 1 -34.28 -18.42 13.25
C MET A 1 -33.45 -17.17 13.54
N ASN A 2 -32.32 -17.26 14.24
CA ASN A 2 -31.52 -16.06 14.61
C ASN A 2 -30.75 -15.42 13.45
N GLU A 3 -30.28 -16.20 12.46
CA GLU A 3 -29.49 -15.64 11.35
C GLU A 3 -30.31 -14.76 10.40
N LEU A 4 -31.60 -15.07 10.22
CA LEU A 4 -32.50 -14.27 9.39
C LEU A 4 -32.78 -12.91 10.02
N LEU A 5 -32.88 -12.83 11.35
CA LEU A 5 -33.09 -11.58 12.07
C LEU A 5 -31.86 -10.65 12.00
N ILE A 6 -30.66 -11.24 12.03
CA ILE A 6 -29.40 -10.48 11.88
C ILE A 6 -29.30 -9.89 10.46
N LEU A 7 -29.64 -10.66 9.43
CA LEU A 7 -29.63 -10.18 8.05
C LEU A 7 -30.65 -9.05 7.81
N ILE A 8 -31.85 -9.15 8.40
CA ILE A 8 -32.88 -8.10 8.31
C ILE A 8 -32.41 -6.82 9.03
N ALA A 9 -31.77 -6.93 10.20
CA ALA A 9 -31.25 -5.79 10.93
C ALA A 9 -30.15 -5.04 10.14
N ILE A 10 -29.23 -5.77 9.50
CA ILE A 10 -28.17 -5.19 8.65
C ILE A 10 -28.78 -4.45 7.45
N ALA A 11 -29.77 -5.04 6.79
CA ALA A 11 -30.43 -4.43 5.63
C ALA A 11 -31.14 -3.11 5.98
N VAL A 12 -31.81 -3.03 7.14
CA VAL A 12 -32.49 -1.80 7.60
C VAL A 12 -31.49 -0.68 7.91
N ILE A 13 -30.34 -1.01 8.53
CA ILE A 13 -29.29 -0.03 8.84
C ILE A 13 -28.70 0.55 7.54
N VAL A 14 -28.44 -0.29 6.53
CA VAL A 14 -27.93 0.17 5.23
C VAL A 14 -28.93 1.10 4.53
N LEU A 15 -30.22 0.80 4.57
CA LEU A 15 -31.27 1.63 3.97
C LEU A 15 -31.43 3.01 4.66
N LEU A 16 -31.27 3.06 5.98
CA LEU A 16 -31.32 4.33 6.73
C LEU A 16 -30.11 5.23 6.43
N VAL A 17 -28.92 4.64 6.28
CA VAL A 17 -27.69 5.39 5.95
C VAL A 17 -27.73 5.97 4.53
N ILE A 18 -28.35 5.25 3.58
CA ILE A 18 -28.51 5.74 2.20
C ILE A 18 -29.55 6.87 2.15
N SER A 19 -30.63 6.77 2.94
CA SER A 19 -31.70 7.78 2.97
C SER A 19 -31.26 9.10 3.62
N ALA A 20 -30.28 9.05 4.55
CA ALA A 20 -29.73 10.25 5.19
C ALA A 20 -28.72 11.04 4.34
N ARG A 21 -28.33 10.54 3.16
CA ARG A 21 -27.30 11.17 2.29
C ARG A 21 -27.84 11.96 1.08
N LYS A 22 -29.16 12.17 0.97
CA LYS A 22 -29.76 13.01 -0.09
C LYS A 22 -30.31 14.32 0.47
N GLY A 23 -29.48 15.36 0.41
CA GLY A 23 -29.78 16.77 0.72
C GLY A 23 -28.51 17.39 1.30
N THR A 24 -27.82 18.35 0.69
CA THR A 24 -28.29 19.64 0.16
C THR A 24 -27.23 20.25 -0.79
N LYS A 25 -27.67 20.95 -1.84
CA LYS A 25 -26.91 21.95 -2.65
C LYS A 25 -27.05 23.35 -2.00
N PRO A 26 -26.12 24.31 -2.21
CA PRO A 26 -26.19 25.30 -3.33
C PRO A 26 -24.80 25.61 -3.97
N ALA A 27 -24.66 25.89 -5.29
CA ALA A 27 -24.69 27.19 -6.01
C ALA A 27 -23.98 28.36 -5.27
N SER A 28 -23.20 29.29 -5.85
CA SER A 28 -22.55 29.61 -7.13
C SER A 28 -21.96 31.02 -6.95
N LEU A 29 -20.79 31.35 -7.55
CA LEU A 29 -20.39 32.67 -8.14
C LEU A 29 -18.90 33.06 -7.92
N SER A 30 -18.23 33.35 -9.03
CA SER A 30 -17.05 34.22 -9.23
C SER A 30 -17.50 35.33 -10.23
N PRO A 31 -16.80 36.47 -10.53
CA PRO A 31 -15.34 36.62 -10.73
C PRO A 31 -14.71 38.04 -10.46
N ASN A 32 -13.46 38.23 -10.93
CA ASN A 32 -12.64 39.45 -11.16
C ASN A 32 -11.84 40.03 -9.96
N GLN A 33 -10.59 40.55 -10.06
CA GLN A 33 -9.75 41.00 -11.19
C GLN A 33 -8.25 41.19 -10.76
N LYS A 34 -7.34 41.12 -11.74
CA LYS A 34 -5.89 41.47 -11.85
C LYS A 34 -5.24 42.51 -10.89
N LYS A 35 -3.95 42.30 -10.52
CA LYS A 35 -2.81 43.20 -10.88
C LYS A 35 -1.41 42.61 -10.56
N ASP A 36 -0.46 42.88 -11.46
CA ASP A 36 0.97 42.53 -11.45
C ASP A 36 1.80 43.22 -10.34
N THR A 37 2.98 42.68 -9.99
CA THR A 37 4.31 43.37 -10.00
C THR A 37 5.47 42.40 -9.66
N THR A 38 6.50 42.42 -10.48
CA THR A 38 7.80 41.72 -10.40
C THR A 38 8.73 42.28 -9.32
N SER A 39 9.46 41.42 -8.59
CA SER A 39 10.84 41.70 -8.14
C SER A 39 11.64 40.44 -7.79
N GLN A 40 12.92 40.53 -8.09
CA GLN A 40 13.93 39.49 -8.20
C GLN A 40 14.54 39.06 -6.85
N GLN A 41 14.80 37.74 -6.77
CA GLN A 41 16.08 37.10 -6.42
C GLN A 41 16.68 37.29 -5.02
N ASN A 42 16.73 36.17 -4.27
CA ASN A 42 17.96 35.64 -3.66
C ASN A 42 17.66 34.25 -3.08
N THR A 43 17.96 33.21 -3.87
CA THR A 43 17.92 31.80 -3.46
C THR A 43 19.26 31.45 -2.81
N PRO A 44 19.31 30.91 -1.58
CA PRO A 44 20.48 30.21 -1.10
C PRO A 44 20.58 28.88 -1.88
N GLU A 45 21.66 28.71 -2.63
CA GLU A 45 22.03 27.43 -3.25
C GLU A 45 22.14 26.37 -2.15
N THR A 46 21.09 25.59 -1.98
CA THR A 46 21.16 24.31 -1.27
C THR A 46 21.53 23.30 -2.34
N HIS A 47 22.77 22.81 -2.27
CA HIS A 47 23.20 21.60 -2.98
C HIS A 47 22.28 20.46 -2.54
N ILE A 48 21.18 20.26 -3.26
CA ILE A 48 20.39 19.04 -3.19
C ILE A 48 21.16 18.05 -4.03
N ASP A 49 21.82 17.10 -3.37
CA ASP A 49 22.31 15.90 -4.01
C ASP A 49 21.14 15.28 -4.79
N SER A 50 21.22 15.43 -6.11
CA SER A 50 20.24 14.92 -7.04
C SER A 50 20.46 13.42 -7.18
N GLN A 51 19.97 12.67 -6.20
CA GLN A 51 19.56 11.29 -6.38
C GLN A 51 18.04 11.19 -6.32
N ASN A 52 17.37 12.03 -7.13
CA ASN A 52 15.99 11.75 -7.54
C ASN A 52 16.02 10.58 -8.53
N HIS A 53 16.26 9.38 -8.03
CA HIS A 53 15.89 8.17 -8.74
C HIS A 53 14.35 8.15 -8.79
N THR A 54 13.78 8.58 -9.90
CA THR A 54 12.35 8.46 -10.17
C THR A 54 12.01 6.98 -10.14
N LYS A 55 11.41 6.50 -9.05
CA LYS A 55 10.90 5.14 -8.94
C LYS A 55 9.83 4.94 -10.01
N SER A 56 10.07 3.98 -10.88
CA SER A 56 9.27 3.70 -12.08
C SER A 56 8.69 2.29 -12.09
N SER A 57 9.32 1.37 -11.36
CA SER A 57 8.92 -0.04 -11.23
C SER A 57 8.66 -0.41 -9.76
N LEU A 58 8.00 -1.54 -9.51
CA LEU A 58 7.84 -2.04 -8.14
C LEU A 58 9.19 -2.44 -7.52
N ARG A 59 10.16 -2.84 -8.34
CA ARG A 59 11.49 -3.22 -7.86
C ARG A 59 12.23 -2.03 -7.22
N ASP A 60 12.00 -0.82 -7.71
CA ASP A 60 12.68 0.40 -7.23
C ASP A 60 12.30 0.77 -5.78
N TYR A 61 11.33 0.07 -5.20
CA TYR A 61 10.86 0.25 -3.82
C TYR A 61 11.54 -0.69 -2.82
N PHE A 62 12.30 -1.68 -3.29
CA PHE A 62 12.94 -2.68 -2.43
C PHE A 62 14.46 -2.60 -2.56
N LYS A 63 15.17 -2.56 -1.44
CA LYS A 63 16.64 -2.61 -1.42
C LYS A 63 17.15 -4.05 -1.60
N ILE A 64 16.38 -5.03 -1.16
CA ILE A 64 16.76 -6.44 -1.17
C ILE A 64 16.80 -6.99 -2.59
N ASP A 65 17.92 -7.62 -2.93
CA ASP A 65 18.01 -8.42 -4.15
C ASP A 65 17.59 -9.86 -3.85
N ILE A 66 16.34 -10.17 -4.17
CA ILE A 66 15.74 -11.50 -3.96
C ILE A 66 16.52 -12.60 -4.68
N THR A 67 17.22 -12.28 -5.78
CA THR A 67 18.00 -13.26 -6.55
C THR A 67 19.26 -13.73 -5.83
N SER A 68 19.70 -12.99 -4.80
CA SER A 68 20.86 -13.34 -3.97
C SER A 68 20.54 -14.33 -2.84
N ILE A 69 19.26 -14.63 -2.62
CA ILE A 69 18.80 -15.41 -1.47
C ILE A 69 18.80 -16.89 -1.84
N SER A 70 19.71 -17.65 -1.22
CA SER A 70 19.89 -19.06 -1.49
C SER A 70 18.92 -19.89 -0.64
N PRO A 71 18.16 -20.83 -1.24
CA PRO A 71 17.29 -21.75 -0.51
C PRO A 71 18.03 -22.66 0.49
N LYS A 72 19.35 -22.80 0.30
CA LYS A 72 20.20 -23.67 1.12
C LYS A 72 20.50 -23.11 2.50
N ASP A 73 20.21 -21.83 2.74
CA ASP A 73 20.50 -21.19 4.01
C ASP A 73 19.48 -21.60 5.09
N GLY A 74 18.39 -22.29 4.73
CA GLY A 74 17.41 -22.85 5.66
C GLY A 74 16.60 -21.80 6.44
N GLU A 75 16.97 -20.53 6.34
CA GLU A 75 16.29 -19.41 6.97
C GLU A 75 14.99 -19.11 6.23
N LYS A 76 13.87 -19.49 6.84
CA LYS A 76 12.53 -19.07 6.41
C LYS A 76 12.26 -17.61 6.71
N ARG A 77 13.12 -16.97 7.50
CA ARG A 77 12.93 -15.61 8.01
C ARG A 77 14.26 -14.87 8.08
N LEU A 78 14.31 -13.69 7.46
CA LEU A 78 15.43 -12.76 7.49
C LEU A 78 15.04 -11.51 8.28
N TYR A 79 15.78 -11.20 9.34
CA TYR A 79 15.64 -9.94 10.08
C TYR A 79 16.61 -8.91 9.51
N LEU A 80 16.08 -7.75 9.14
CA LEU A 80 16.85 -6.71 8.46
C LEU A 80 17.48 -5.75 9.46
N SER A 81 18.77 -5.44 9.26
CA SER A 81 19.45 -4.38 10.03
C SER A 81 18.89 -3.00 9.71
N GLU A 82 18.45 -2.79 8.46
CA GLU A 82 17.73 -1.61 8.00
C GLU A 82 16.35 -2.01 7.49
N PRO A 83 15.26 -1.38 7.98
CA PRO A 83 13.93 -1.72 7.49
C PRO A 83 13.74 -1.44 5.99
N GLU A 84 13.13 -2.38 5.28
CA GLU A 84 12.63 -2.17 3.93
C GLU A 84 11.46 -1.18 3.96
N LEU A 85 11.45 -0.25 3.01
CA LEU A 85 10.50 0.86 2.98
C LEU A 85 10.42 1.63 4.31
N GLY A 86 11.49 1.61 5.11
CA GLY A 86 11.53 2.21 6.44
C GLY A 86 10.64 1.56 7.50
N ILE A 87 9.88 0.50 7.18
CA ILE A 87 8.87 -0.08 8.09
C ILE A 87 8.93 -1.59 8.21
N PHE A 88 9.38 -2.34 7.21
CA PHE A 88 9.40 -3.80 7.25
C PHE A 88 10.75 -4.28 7.77
N HIS A 89 10.76 -4.89 8.95
CA HIS A 89 12.01 -5.28 9.64
C HIS A 89 12.32 -6.77 9.46
N CYS A 90 11.41 -7.50 8.83
CA CYS A 90 11.45 -8.94 8.70
C CYS A 90 10.90 -9.32 7.33
N ILE A 91 11.54 -10.29 6.70
CA ILE A 91 11.08 -10.92 5.46
C ILE A 91 10.94 -12.41 5.71
N GLU A 92 9.80 -12.98 5.37
CA GLU A 92 9.58 -14.42 5.34
C GLU A 92 9.58 -14.96 3.91
N PHE A 93 10.19 -16.13 3.75
CA PHE A 93 10.36 -16.81 2.49
C PHE A 93 9.53 -18.08 2.48
N TYR A 94 8.69 -18.20 1.45
CA TYR A 94 7.93 -19.40 1.18
C TYR A 94 8.50 -20.05 -0.07
N PHE A 95 9.00 -21.27 0.06
CA PHE A 95 9.69 -22.00 -1.02
C PHE A 95 8.78 -23.03 -1.68
N ASN A 96 9.01 -23.28 -2.96
CA ASN A 96 8.49 -24.44 -3.69
C ASN A 96 9.28 -25.71 -3.32
N ASP A 97 8.77 -26.87 -3.72
CA ASP A 97 9.42 -28.18 -3.49
C ASP A 97 10.80 -28.29 -4.17
N ASP A 98 11.02 -27.56 -5.26
CA ASP A 98 12.30 -27.46 -5.97
C ASP A 98 13.31 -26.51 -5.28
N GLY A 99 12.92 -25.94 -4.15
CA GLY A 99 13.69 -24.97 -3.38
C GLY A 99 13.59 -23.54 -3.89
N SER A 100 12.97 -23.25 -5.04
CA SER A 100 12.83 -21.87 -5.51
C SER A 100 11.89 -21.04 -4.62
N ILE A 101 12.15 -19.73 -4.49
CA ILE A 101 11.25 -18.84 -3.75
C ILE A 101 9.92 -18.72 -4.51
N ASN A 102 8.83 -19.09 -3.84
CA ASN A 102 7.47 -18.94 -4.32
C ASN A 102 6.90 -17.58 -3.92
N ASN A 103 6.84 -17.30 -2.62
CA ASN A 103 6.30 -16.04 -2.10
C ASN A 103 7.28 -15.38 -1.12
N LEU A 104 7.17 -14.08 -1.02
CA LEU A 104 7.85 -13.26 -0.02
C LEU A 104 6.81 -12.52 0.80
N GLU A 105 7.03 -12.44 2.10
CA GLU A 105 6.20 -11.65 2.99
C GLU A 105 7.07 -10.68 3.80
N PHE A 106 6.86 -9.38 3.58
CA PHE A 106 7.48 -8.32 4.36
C PHE A 106 6.60 -8.04 5.57
N ILE A 107 7.19 -8.04 6.76
CA ILE A 107 6.47 -7.99 8.03
C ILE A 107 6.96 -6.79 8.85
N SER A 108 6.01 -6.02 9.36
CA SER A 108 6.23 -5.00 10.37
C SER A 108 5.37 -5.27 11.59
N ALA A 109 5.96 -5.14 12.78
CA ALA A 109 5.22 -5.12 14.04
C ALA A 109 4.66 -3.73 14.39
N LYS A 110 4.84 -2.74 13.49
CA LYS A 110 4.41 -1.37 13.68
C LYS A 110 3.34 -1.02 12.65
N GLN A 111 2.28 -0.35 13.08
CA GLN A 111 1.33 0.33 12.19
C GLN A 111 1.79 1.77 11.92
N GLU A 112 3.00 1.91 11.40
CA GLU A 112 3.54 3.18 10.94
C GLU A 112 3.41 3.26 9.43
N PHE A 113 2.85 4.36 8.94
CA PHE A 113 2.63 4.60 7.52
C PHE A 113 3.47 5.79 7.11
N ASN A 114 4.43 5.56 6.23
CA ASN A 114 5.20 6.62 5.62
C ASN A 114 4.72 6.88 4.18
N GLN A 115 5.23 7.96 3.62
CA GLN A 115 4.92 8.38 2.26
C GLN A 115 5.34 7.32 1.22
N GLU A 116 6.46 6.63 1.49
CA GLU A 116 7.01 5.60 0.60
C GLU A 116 6.08 4.39 0.45
N LEU A 117 5.40 3.99 1.52
CA LEU A 117 4.40 2.92 1.46
C LEU A 117 3.15 3.33 0.68
N ILE A 118 2.71 4.58 0.79
CA ILE A 118 1.58 5.12 0.00
C ILE A 118 1.94 5.09 -1.49
N GLU A 119 3.17 5.48 -1.83
CA GLU A 119 3.68 5.45 -3.19
C GLU A 119 3.76 4.02 -3.74
N LEU A 120 4.24 3.07 -2.95
CA LEU A 120 4.23 1.64 -3.33
C LEU A 120 2.82 1.14 -3.63
N ILE A 121 1.86 1.43 -2.75
CA ILE A 121 0.46 0.98 -2.95
C ILE A 121 -0.12 1.58 -4.24
N ASN A 122 0.14 2.86 -4.50
CA ASN A 122 -0.28 3.50 -5.75
C ASN A 122 0.43 2.86 -6.95
N GLN A 123 1.71 2.52 -6.83
CA GLN A 123 2.47 1.84 -7.87
C GLN A 123 1.91 0.44 -8.16
N CYS A 124 1.42 -0.29 -7.15
CA CYS A 124 0.70 -1.55 -7.36
C CYS A 124 -0.54 -1.35 -8.23
N ALA A 125 -1.35 -0.32 -7.94
CA ALA A 125 -2.54 0.00 -8.74
C ALA A 125 -2.20 0.45 -10.17
N LEU A 126 -1.09 1.16 -10.37
CA LEU A 126 -0.61 1.54 -11.70
C LEU A 126 -0.10 0.33 -12.49
N THR A 127 0.59 -0.59 -11.83
CA THR A 127 1.19 -1.77 -12.45
C THR A 127 0.15 -2.82 -12.83
N PHE A 128 -0.73 -3.17 -11.89
CA PHE A 128 -1.68 -4.29 -12.04
C PHE A 128 -3.08 -3.84 -12.47
N GLY A 129 -3.31 -2.52 -12.54
CA GLY A 129 -4.63 -1.95 -12.72
C GLY A 129 -5.46 -1.95 -11.42
N PRO A 130 -6.76 -1.61 -11.51
CA PRO A 130 -7.67 -1.63 -10.37
C PRO A 130 -7.80 -3.02 -9.75
N THR A 131 -8.14 -3.09 -8.46
CA THR A 131 -8.49 -4.36 -7.82
C THR A 131 -9.76 -4.97 -8.42
N LYS A 132 -10.08 -6.22 -8.06
CA LYS A 132 -11.32 -6.90 -8.51
C LYS A 132 -12.60 -6.13 -8.18
N ILE A 133 -12.58 -5.31 -7.13
CA ILE A 133 -13.72 -4.48 -6.70
C ILE A 133 -13.63 -3.03 -7.23
N GLY A 134 -12.69 -2.75 -8.13
CA GLY A 134 -12.55 -1.46 -8.82
C GLY A 134 -11.75 -0.40 -8.07
N GLU A 135 -11.02 -0.76 -7.01
CA GLU A 135 -10.20 0.19 -6.27
C GLU A 135 -8.90 0.49 -7.01
N THR A 136 -8.52 1.77 -7.08
CA THR A 136 -7.34 2.25 -7.82
C THR A 136 -6.27 2.77 -6.87
N ILE A 137 -5.86 4.02 -7.02
CA ILE A 137 -4.94 4.70 -6.11
C ILE A 137 -5.59 4.92 -4.74
N ILE A 138 -4.77 5.15 -3.73
CA ILE A 138 -5.22 5.50 -2.38
C ILE A 138 -6.06 6.77 -2.43
N THR A 139 -7.20 6.72 -1.77
CA THR A 139 -8.10 7.86 -1.54
C THR A 139 -8.01 8.36 -0.09
N GLY A 140 -8.59 9.51 0.20
CA GLY A 140 -8.69 10.01 1.59
C GLY A 140 -9.43 9.03 2.53
N ARG A 141 -10.37 8.24 2.01
CA ARG A 141 -11.03 7.17 2.78
C ARG A 141 -10.04 6.07 3.15
N ASP A 142 -9.19 5.67 2.21
CA ASP A 142 -8.20 4.61 2.41
C ASP A 142 -7.17 5.02 3.46
N ILE A 143 -6.72 6.28 3.45
CA ILE A 143 -5.85 6.84 4.51
C ILE A 143 -6.50 6.73 5.89
N MET A 144 -7.81 6.99 5.99
CA MET A 144 -8.53 6.83 7.25
C MET A 144 -8.58 5.35 7.69
N LEU A 145 -8.78 4.42 6.77
CA LEU A 145 -8.81 2.97 7.06
C LEU A 145 -7.44 2.43 7.47
N LEU A 146 -6.37 2.87 6.79
CA LEU A 146 -4.98 2.58 7.14
C LEU A 146 -4.67 3.02 8.58
N LYS A 147 -4.97 4.28 8.92
CA LYS A 147 -4.78 4.82 10.29
C LYS A 147 -5.59 4.07 11.36
N LYS A 148 -6.72 3.46 10.98
CA LYS A 148 -7.55 2.67 11.88
C LYS A 148 -7.09 1.22 12.02
N GLY A 149 -6.10 0.79 11.24
CA GLY A 149 -5.61 -0.58 11.27
C GLY A 149 -6.58 -1.57 10.61
N VAL A 150 -7.38 -1.12 9.64
CA VAL A 150 -8.43 -1.90 8.97
C VAL A 150 -8.40 -1.63 7.47
N PHE A 151 -7.27 -1.93 6.86
CA PHE A 151 -7.06 -1.75 5.44
C PHE A 151 -6.38 -2.99 4.86
N SER A 152 -6.95 -3.52 3.80
CA SER A 152 -6.38 -4.63 3.05
C SER A 152 -6.63 -4.40 1.58
N ARG A 153 -5.64 -4.64 0.73
CA ARG A 153 -5.83 -4.55 -0.71
C ARG A 153 -5.05 -5.65 -1.42
N LEU A 154 -5.75 -6.36 -2.31
CA LEU A 154 -5.22 -7.48 -3.08
C LEU A 154 -5.23 -7.11 -4.57
N TRP A 155 -4.04 -7.10 -5.17
CA TRP A 155 -3.83 -7.10 -6.61
C TRP A 155 -3.49 -8.51 -7.10
N LYS A 156 -3.21 -8.64 -8.40
CA LYS A 156 -2.93 -9.93 -9.03
C LYS A 156 -1.83 -10.73 -8.32
N ASP A 157 -0.69 -10.07 -8.05
CA ASP A 157 0.52 -10.73 -7.53
C ASP A 157 1.00 -10.11 -6.21
N VAL A 158 0.23 -9.18 -5.62
CA VAL A 158 0.58 -8.45 -4.39
C VAL A 158 -0.61 -8.37 -3.45
N TRP A 159 -0.40 -8.70 -2.18
CA TRP A 159 -1.36 -8.47 -1.11
C TRP A 159 -0.75 -7.55 -0.06
N PHE A 160 -1.42 -6.44 0.21
CA PHE A 160 -1.11 -5.57 1.34
C PHE A 160 -2.20 -5.73 2.39
N ASP A 161 -1.81 -6.00 3.63
CA ASP A 161 -2.74 -6.14 4.74
C ASP A 161 -2.27 -5.36 5.96
N VAL A 162 -3.25 -4.75 6.62
CA VAL A 162 -3.12 -4.17 7.94
C VAL A 162 -4.07 -4.93 8.83
N SER A 163 -3.56 -5.98 9.45
CA SER A 163 -4.30 -6.75 10.44
C SER A 163 -4.01 -6.22 11.84
N THR A 164 -5.06 -6.26 12.65
CA THR A 164 -4.96 -6.13 14.10
C THR A 164 -5.24 -7.52 14.64
N ASP A 165 -4.27 -8.12 15.31
CA ASP A 165 -4.53 -9.33 16.08
C ASP A 165 -5.50 -8.97 17.21
N SER A 166 -6.69 -9.59 17.17
CA SER A 166 -7.75 -9.34 18.14
C SER A 166 -7.44 -9.85 19.54
N GLU A 167 -6.52 -10.80 19.69
CA GLU A 167 -6.16 -11.40 20.98
C GLU A 167 -5.03 -10.65 21.68
N THR A 168 -4.02 -10.22 20.92
CA THR A 168 -2.84 -9.53 21.47
C THR A 168 -2.92 -8.01 21.33
N GLY A 169 -3.84 -7.50 20.50
CA GLY A 169 -3.88 -6.09 20.11
C GLY A 169 -2.66 -5.65 19.28
N ILE A 170 -1.77 -6.59 18.93
CA ILE A 170 -0.57 -6.32 18.15
C ILE A 170 -0.99 -6.03 16.72
N LYS A 171 -0.46 -4.92 16.24
CA LYS A 171 -0.87 -4.21 15.05
C LYS A 171 0.22 -4.40 14.01
N GLY A 172 0.00 -5.30 13.06
CA GLY A 172 0.99 -5.64 12.05
C GLY A 172 0.71 -4.99 10.70
N LEU A 173 1.77 -4.80 9.91
CA LEU A 173 1.66 -4.55 8.47
C LEU A 173 2.31 -5.73 7.76
N THR A 174 1.62 -6.28 6.78
CA THR A 174 2.19 -7.31 5.90
C THR A 174 2.05 -6.89 4.44
N LEU A 175 3.11 -7.17 3.69
CA LEU A 175 3.12 -7.05 2.25
C LEU A 175 3.61 -8.38 1.67
N THR A 176 2.70 -9.12 1.04
CA THR A 176 3.03 -10.37 0.37
C THR A 176 3.20 -10.14 -1.13
N ILE A 177 4.29 -10.63 -1.70
CA ILE A 177 4.51 -10.75 -3.13
C ILE A 177 4.38 -12.23 -3.49
N PHE A 178 3.40 -12.54 -4.33
CA PHE A 178 3.13 -13.91 -4.77
C PHE A 178 3.93 -14.27 -6.02
N SER A 179 4.22 -15.57 -6.15
CA SER A 179 4.80 -16.16 -7.35
C SER A 179 6.00 -15.37 -7.87
N VAL A 180 6.94 -15.07 -6.97
CA VAL A 180 8.04 -14.11 -7.17
C VAL A 180 8.85 -14.46 -8.41
N THR A 181 9.04 -15.74 -8.72
CA THR A 181 9.69 -16.20 -9.96
C THR A 181 8.92 -15.82 -11.23
N LYS A 182 7.58 -15.73 -11.20
CA LYS A 182 6.77 -15.24 -12.33
C LYS A 182 6.68 -13.71 -12.33
N THR A 183 6.54 -13.10 -11.16
CA THR A 183 6.38 -11.65 -10.99
C THR A 183 7.67 -10.89 -11.31
N ALA A 184 8.84 -11.41 -10.96
CA ALA A 184 10.14 -10.87 -11.38
C ALA A 184 10.29 -10.90 -12.91
N ASN A 185 9.83 -11.97 -13.56
CA ASN A 185 9.84 -12.08 -15.01
C ASN A 185 8.82 -11.16 -15.72
N LEU A 186 7.74 -10.76 -15.03
CA LEU A 186 6.74 -9.81 -15.55
C LEU A 186 7.19 -8.35 -15.49
N GLN A 187 8.25 -8.02 -14.73
CA GLN A 187 8.82 -6.66 -14.65
C GLN A 187 10.24 -6.52 -15.22
N LEU A 188 10.84 -7.58 -15.77
CA LEU A 188 12.21 -7.56 -16.30
C LEU A 188 12.31 -7.55 -17.84
N ASN A 189 11.18 -7.65 -18.56
CA ASN A 189 11.18 -7.43 -20.00
C ASN A 189 10.76 -6.00 -20.30
N LYS A 190 11.76 -5.19 -20.69
CA LYS A 190 11.56 -3.99 -21.50
C LYS A 190 10.87 -4.32 -22.82
#